data_AF-A0A1J1GWY7-F1
#
_entry.id   AF-A0A1J1GWY7-F1
#
_cell.length_a   1.000
_cell.length_b   1.000
_cell.length_c   1.000
_cell.angle_alpha   90.00
_cell.angle_beta   90.00
_cell.angle_gamma   90.00
#
_symmetry.space_group_name_H-M   'P 1'
#
loop_
_entity.id
_entity.type
_entity.pdbx_description
1 polymer ?
#
loop_
_entity_poly.entity_id
_entity_poly.type
_entity_poly.pdbx_seq_one_letter_code
_entity_poly.pdbx_strand_id
1 'polypeptide(L)'
;MKNLKIFYFFNIFFLTSLPIILLFNTNIFEGLGEERLQRKYPKLWNVIERNLSQASASGTSTQRDSDAIRKRLNAICDSLHMGYMDITHWLTKPNDPLFSSYVNDGLKIADTIFLRVKSLLSNPSYNLIRHETARAQERNALVTSLGRSRRSILYMIKIFEMENEITKDLLHIMVGKTQNELKILIENNDRTSGEIKSELLKRNLHLPDVHLERMILRINWRAHDLALEGGILDDPIPEPLDCYPSDFSS
;
A
#
# COMPACT_ATOMS: atom_id res chain seq x y z
N MET A 1 21.01 46.10 17.74
CA MET A 1 21.29 44.90 16.91
C MET A 1 21.64 43.64 17.74
N LYS A 2 20.94 43.34 18.85
CA LYS A 2 21.21 42.12 19.67
C LYS A 2 20.19 40.98 19.45
N ASN A 3 19.01 41.28 18.93
CA ASN A 3 17.93 40.28 18.74
C ASN A 3 17.99 39.55 17.38
N LEU A 4 18.77 40.04 16.41
CA LEU A 4 18.90 39.39 15.10
C LEU A 4 19.57 38.01 15.23
N LYS A 5 20.60 37.89 16.08
CA LYS A 5 21.38 36.65 16.23
C LYS A 5 20.55 35.52 16.85
N ILE A 6 19.65 35.85 17.77
CA ILE A 6 18.73 34.88 18.39
C ILE A 6 17.68 34.43 17.37
N PHE A 7 17.15 35.35 16.56
CA PHE A 7 16.17 35.01 15.52
C PHE A 7 16.78 34.12 14.42
N TYR A 8 18.03 34.36 14.02
CA TYR A 8 18.77 33.46 13.11
C TYR A 8 19.07 32.11 13.74
N PHE A 9 19.39 32.06 15.03
CA PHE A 9 19.62 30.80 15.74
C PHE A 9 18.35 29.94 15.76
N PHE A 10 17.18 30.50 16.09
CA PHE A 10 15.93 29.76 16.08
C PHE A 10 15.47 29.35 14.67
N ASN A 11 15.69 30.19 13.65
CA ASN A 11 15.39 29.82 12.27
C ASN A 11 16.31 28.73 11.73
N ILE A 12 17.61 28.78 12.05
CA ILE A 12 18.55 27.73 11.66
C ILE A 12 18.22 26.45 12.42
N PHE A 13 17.93 26.50 13.72
CA PHE A 13 17.52 25.33 14.49
C PHE A 13 16.21 24.74 13.97
N PHE A 14 15.23 25.57 13.59
CA PHE A 14 13.98 25.11 12.99
C PHE A 14 14.20 24.49 11.60
N LEU A 15 15.03 25.10 10.75
CA LEU A 15 15.35 24.60 9.40
C LEU A 15 16.25 23.37 9.40
N THR A 16 17.08 23.15 10.43
CA THR A 16 17.90 21.94 10.57
C THR A 16 17.17 20.82 11.30
N SER A 17 16.19 21.14 12.14
CA SER A 17 15.32 20.15 12.79
C SER A 17 14.14 19.72 11.91
N LEU A 18 13.68 20.52 10.96
CA LEU A 18 12.58 20.14 10.05
C LEU A 18 12.90 18.89 9.20
N PRO A 19 14.10 18.71 8.62
CA PRO A 19 14.49 17.48 7.93
C PRO A 19 14.60 16.30 8.88
N ILE A 20 15.02 16.55 10.13
CA ILE A 20 15.11 15.53 11.18
C ILE A 20 13.70 15.09 11.61
N ILE A 21 12.77 16.02 11.79
CA ILE A 21 11.36 15.74 12.10
C ILE A 21 10.67 15.07 10.90
N LEU A 22 11.01 15.41 9.66
CA LEU A 22 10.56 14.72 8.45
C LEU A 22 11.17 13.31 8.32
N LEU A 23 12.42 13.11 8.77
CA LEU A 23 13.07 11.81 8.89
C LEU A 23 12.44 10.95 10.01
N PHE A 24 11.97 11.57 11.09
CA PHE A 24 11.28 10.90 12.22
C PHE A 24 9.77 10.75 12.02
N ASN A 25 9.16 11.40 11.03
CA ASN A 25 7.78 11.13 10.60
C ASN A 25 7.67 9.83 9.76
N THR A 26 8.65 8.94 9.92
CA THR A 26 8.70 7.59 9.36
C THR A 26 8.08 6.62 10.34
N ASN A 27 6.75 6.68 10.46
CA ASN A 27 5.92 5.81 11.33
C ASN A 27 5.99 4.29 11.01
N ILE A 28 6.99 3.83 10.24
CA ILE A 28 7.25 2.42 9.96
C ILE A 28 8.59 1.96 10.60
N PHE A 29 9.51 2.87 10.94
CA PHE A 29 10.90 2.53 11.32
C PHE A 29 11.39 3.11 12.65
N GLU A 30 10.55 3.81 13.40
CA GLU A 30 10.94 4.58 14.61
C GLU A 30 11.56 3.75 15.75
N GLY A 31 11.57 2.41 15.66
CA GLY A 31 12.09 1.51 16.68
C GLY A 31 13.33 0.67 16.31
N LEU A 32 13.91 0.79 15.12
CA LEU A 32 14.97 -0.12 14.67
C LEU A 32 16.25 0.62 14.26
N GLY A 33 17.28 0.50 15.09
CA GLY A 33 18.62 0.97 14.75
C GLY A 33 19.14 0.31 13.46
N GLU A 34 19.85 1.10 12.66
CA GLU A 34 20.43 0.77 11.35
C GLU A 34 21.11 -0.62 11.28
N GLU A 35 21.89 -0.98 12.31
CA GLU A 35 22.55 -2.28 12.42
C GLU A 35 21.58 -3.48 12.48
N ARG A 36 20.40 -3.34 13.11
CA ARG A 36 19.41 -4.42 13.22
C ARG A 36 18.70 -4.66 11.90
N LEU A 37 18.41 -3.60 11.14
CA LEU A 37 17.83 -3.67 9.80
C LEU A 37 18.80 -4.34 8.82
N GLN A 38 20.08 -3.93 8.84
CA GLN A 38 21.13 -4.54 8.03
C GLN A 38 21.33 -6.04 8.36
N ARG A 39 21.32 -6.43 9.64
CA ARG A 39 21.53 -7.84 10.02
C ARG A 39 20.32 -8.75 9.73
N LYS A 40 19.09 -8.26 9.95
CA LYS A 40 17.89 -9.10 9.88
C LYS A 40 17.22 -9.09 8.50
N TYR A 41 17.37 -7.99 7.75
CA TYR A 41 16.78 -7.81 6.42
C TYR A 41 17.77 -7.14 5.43
N PRO A 42 18.96 -7.72 5.20
CA PRO A 42 20.04 -7.09 4.43
C PRO A 42 19.63 -6.71 3.00
N LYS A 43 18.68 -7.44 2.40
CA LYS A 43 18.23 -7.19 1.03
C LYS A 43 17.20 -6.06 0.94
N LEU A 44 16.36 -5.89 1.97
CA LEU A 44 15.45 -4.75 2.09
C LEU A 44 16.24 -3.46 2.31
N TRP A 45 17.28 -3.54 3.15
CA TRP A 45 18.21 -2.43 3.39
C TRP A 45 18.88 -1.93 2.10
N ASN A 46 19.44 -2.85 1.31
CA ASN A 46 20.06 -2.51 0.02
C ASN A 46 19.08 -1.86 -0.97
N VAL A 47 17.78 -2.17 -0.88
CA VAL A 47 16.74 -1.58 -1.73
C VAL A 47 16.32 -0.21 -1.20
N ILE A 48 16.22 -0.01 0.12
CA ILE A 48 15.99 1.30 0.74
C ILE A 48 17.12 2.26 0.36
N GLU A 49 18.38 1.83 0.50
CA GLU A 49 19.56 2.61 0.11
C GLU A 49 19.58 2.95 -1.39
N ARG A 50 19.22 1.98 -2.25
CA ARG A 50 19.16 2.20 -3.70
C ARG A 50 17.95 3.06 -4.14
N ASN A 51 16.82 2.99 -3.45
CA ASN A 51 15.63 3.78 -3.78
C ASN A 51 15.70 5.21 -3.24
N LEU A 52 16.34 5.43 -2.09
CA LEU A 52 16.67 6.78 -1.59
C LEU A 52 17.65 7.51 -2.51
N SER A 53 18.51 6.77 -3.23
CA SER A 53 19.42 7.32 -4.25
C SER A 53 18.82 7.41 -5.66
N GLN A 54 17.63 6.84 -5.91
CA GLN A 54 16.96 6.79 -7.22
C GLN A 54 15.51 7.34 -7.16
N ALA A 55 15.30 8.49 -6.50
CA ALA A 55 14.02 9.19 -6.45
C ALA A 55 13.60 9.82 -7.81
N SER A 56 13.76 9.09 -8.91
CA SER A 56 13.37 9.51 -10.25
C SER A 56 12.77 8.31 -10.95
N ALA A 57 11.48 8.42 -11.27
CA ALA A 57 10.66 7.41 -11.91
C ALA A 57 11.40 6.66 -13.03
N SER A 58 11.41 5.33 -12.93
CA SER A 58 11.92 4.44 -13.96
C SER A 58 10.73 3.92 -14.76
N GLY A 59 10.42 4.56 -15.89
CA GLY A 59 9.40 4.04 -16.80
C GLY A 59 9.07 4.92 -17.99
N THR A 60 10.01 5.23 -18.88
CA THR A 60 9.66 5.71 -20.23
C THR A 60 9.04 4.56 -21.02
N SER A 61 7.72 4.64 -21.24
CA SER A 61 6.95 3.67 -22.03
C SER A 61 6.88 4.11 -23.50
N THR A 62 7.56 3.38 -24.38
CA THR A 62 7.24 3.29 -25.82
C THR A 62 5.92 2.55 -25.99
N GLN A 63 5.03 3.04 -26.87
CA GLN A 63 3.71 2.50 -27.22
C GLN A 63 3.67 0.96 -27.14
N ARG A 64 3.12 0.43 -26.04
CA ARG A 64 2.89 -1.00 -25.84
C ARG A 64 1.42 -1.33 -26.12
N ASP A 65 1.22 -2.50 -26.70
CA ASP A 65 -0.08 -3.14 -26.86
C ASP A 65 -0.90 -3.06 -25.56
N SER A 66 -2.10 -2.48 -25.63
CA SER A 66 -2.98 -2.26 -24.49
C SER A 66 -3.33 -3.58 -23.79
N ASP A 67 -3.44 -4.68 -24.54
CA ASP A 67 -3.74 -5.99 -23.97
C ASP A 67 -2.56 -6.58 -23.20
N ALA A 68 -1.32 -6.33 -23.66
CA ALA A 68 -0.11 -6.72 -22.95
C ALA A 68 0.03 -5.94 -21.62
N ILE A 69 -0.29 -4.64 -21.63
CA ILE A 69 -0.31 -3.82 -20.41
C ILE A 69 -1.34 -4.36 -19.41
N ARG A 70 -2.58 -4.60 -19.87
CA ARG A 70 -3.66 -5.17 -19.03
C ARG A 70 -3.26 -6.49 -18.39
N LYS A 71 -2.74 -7.43 -19.18
CA LYS A 71 -2.29 -8.73 -18.67
C LYS A 71 -1.19 -8.59 -17.62
N ARG A 72 -0.22 -7.71 -17.84
CA ARG A 72 0.86 -7.44 -16.89
C ARG A 72 0.31 -6.86 -15.58
N LEU A 73 -0.57 -5.86 -15.65
CA LEU A 73 -1.17 -5.24 -14.46
C LEU A 73 -2.00 -6.22 -13.66
N ASN A 74 -2.82 -7.04 -14.32
CA ASN A 74 -3.59 -8.09 -13.65
C ASN A 74 -2.67 -9.09 -12.93
N ALA A 75 -1.57 -9.52 -13.57
CA ALA A 75 -0.62 -10.43 -12.94
C ALA A 75 0.04 -9.81 -11.69
N ILE A 76 0.40 -8.52 -11.73
CA ILE A 76 0.95 -7.80 -10.57
C ILE A 76 -0.10 -7.70 -9.46
N CYS A 77 -1.33 -7.33 -9.81
CA CYS A 77 -2.44 -7.24 -8.87
C CYS A 77 -2.72 -8.59 -8.18
N ASP A 78 -2.76 -9.68 -8.95
CA ASP A 78 -2.95 -11.02 -8.41
C ASP A 78 -1.75 -11.44 -7.53
N SER A 79 -0.51 -11.13 -7.92
CA SER A 79 0.67 -11.44 -7.11
C SER A 79 0.68 -10.71 -5.75
N LEU A 80 0.33 -9.43 -5.76
CA LEU A 80 0.15 -8.63 -4.54
C LEU A 80 -0.96 -9.22 -3.64
N HIS A 81 -2.09 -9.63 -4.23
CA HIS A 81 -3.16 -10.29 -3.48
C HIS A 81 -2.69 -11.61 -2.88
N MET A 82 -1.92 -12.42 -3.61
CA MET A 82 -1.33 -13.66 -3.07
C MET A 82 -0.37 -13.39 -1.90
N GLY A 83 0.42 -12.31 -1.95
CA GLY A 83 1.23 -11.88 -0.81
C GLY A 83 0.38 -11.53 0.41
N TYR A 84 -0.71 -10.80 0.19
CA TYR A 84 -1.67 -10.52 1.26
C TYR A 84 -2.32 -11.81 1.81
N MET A 85 -2.63 -12.78 0.95
CA MET A 85 -3.16 -14.06 1.36
C MET A 85 -2.17 -14.82 2.26
N ASP A 86 -0.88 -14.86 1.93
CA ASP A 86 0.14 -15.46 2.79
C ASP A 86 0.17 -14.81 4.18
N ILE A 87 0.11 -13.48 4.22
CA ILE A 87 0.08 -12.69 5.46
C ILE A 87 -1.18 -13.01 6.28
N THR A 88 -2.34 -13.09 5.63
CA THR A 88 -3.61 -13.44 6.27
C THR A 88 -3.57 -14.84 6.86
N HIS A 89 -2.93 -15.79 6.19
CA HIS A 89 -2.74 -17.15 6.73
C HIS A 89 -1.92 -17.16 8.01
N TRP A 90 -1.04 -16.17 8.25
CA TRP A 90 -0.35 -16.06 9.54
C TRP A 90 -1.35 -15.92 10.67
N LEU A 91 -2.50 -15.26 10.45
CA LEU A 91 -3.57 -15.09 11.44
C LEU A 91 -4.23 -16.40 11.89
N THR A 92 -4.04 -17.49 11.14
CA THR A 92 -4.59 -18.81 11.48
C THR A 92 -3.75 -19.58 12.49
N LYS A 93 -2.51 -19.16 12.75
CA LYS A 93 -1.64 -19.83 13.72
C LYS A 93 -2.14 -19.59 15.15
N PRO A 94 -2.22 -20.62 16.02
CA PRO A 94 -2.65 -20.46 17.41
C PRO A 94 -1.75 -19.45 18.16
N ASN A 95 -2.28 -18.88 19.24
CA ASN A 95 -1.70 -17.79 20.06
C ASN A 95 -0.26 -18.06 20.54
N ASP A 96 0.69 -17.94 19.63
CA ASP A 96 2.11 -17.80 19.91
C ASP A 96 2.29 -16.43 20.58
N PRO A 97 3.00 -16.29 21.71
CA PRO A 97 3.32 -14.99 22.29
C PRO A 97 4.04 -14.05 21.31
N LEU A 98 4.72 -14.61 20.31
CA LEU A 98 5.36 -13.87 19.21
C LEU A 98 4.39 -13.50 18.07
N PHE A 99 3.14 -13.97 18.12
CA PHE A 99 2.14 -13.76 17.09
C PHE A 99 1.85 -12.29 16.82
N SER A 100 1.67 -11.47 17.86
CA SER A 100 1.47 -10.02 17.73
C SER A 100 2.66 -9.35 17.03
N SER A 101 3.87 -9.85 17.30
CA SER A 101 5.09 -9.37 16.66
C SER A 101 5.23 -9.76 15.18
N TYR A 102 4.41 -10.67 14.65
CA TYR A 102 4.51 -11.11 13.25
C TYR A 102 3.43 -10.56 12.33
N VAL A 103 2.26 -10.23 12.88
CA VAL A 103 1.08 -9.82 12.11
C VAL A 103 1.10 -8.34 11.74
N ASN A 104 1.77 -7.53 12.57
CA ASN A 104 1.92 -6.09 12.37
C ASN A 104 3.36 -5.68 12.06
N ASP A 105 4.31 -6.62 11.95
CA ASP A 105 5.69 -6.33 11.56
C ASP A 105 5.74 -5.91 10.09
N GLY A 106 5.77 -4.59 9.89
CA GLY A 106 5.81 -3.96 8.58
C GLY A 106 6.99 -4.43 7.73
N LEU A 107 8.13 -4.78 8.32
CA LEU A 107 9.29 -5.26 7.56
C LEU A 107 9.05 -6.66 6.99
N LYS A 108 8.48 -7.54 7.81
CA LYS A 108 8.16 -8.91 7.38
C LYS A 108 7.05 -8.92 6.34
N ILE A 109 6.05 -8.07 6.51
CA ILE A 109 4.98 -7.84 5.52
C ILE A 109 5.59 -7.33 4.21
N ALA A 110 6.42 -6.28 4.27
CA ALA A 110 7.07 -5.70 3.11
C ALA A 110 7.95 -6.72 2.35
N ASP A 111 8.74 -7.53 3.07
CA ASP A 111 9.57 -8.59 2.48
C ASP A 111 8.71 -9.64 1.77
N THR A 112 7.61 -10.06 2.39
CA THR A 112 6.67 -11.05 1.80
C THR A 112 6.04 -10.51 0.51
N ILE A 113 5.55 -9.26 0.54
CA ILE A 113 4.96 -8.59 -0.62
C ILE A 113 6.02 -8.46 -1.73
N PHE A 114 7.20 -7.96 -1.39
CA PHE A 114 8.31 -7.79 -2.33
C PHE A 114 8.67 -9.11 -3.02
N LEU A 115 8.85 -10.20 -2.26
CA LEU A 115 9.18 -11.51 -2.82
C LEU A 115 8.14 -12.02 -3.81
N ARG A 116 6.85 -11.73 -3.57
CA ARG A 116 5.76 -12.11 -4.48
C ARG A 116 5.81 -11.33 -5.79
N VAL A 117 6.01 -10.01 -5.73
CA VAL A 117 5.98 -9.18 -6.94
C VAL A 117 7.30 -9.16 -7.72
N LYS A 118 8.43 -9.52 -7.10
CA LYS A 118 9.76 -9.44 -7.72
C LYS A 118 9.89 -10.22 -9.03
N SER A 119 9.16 -11.32 -9.18
CA SER A 119 9.17 -12.12 -10.41
C SER A 119 8.51 -11.40 -11.60
N LEU A 120 7.63 -10.43 -11.34
CA LEU A 120 6.88 -9.65 -12.34
C LEU A 120 7.40 -8.23 -12.49
N LEU A 121 7.99 -7.68 -11.42
CA LEU A 121 8.60 -6.37 -11.33
C LEU A 121 10.02 -6.55 -10.80
N SER A 122 11.02 -6.41 -11.67
CA SER A 122 12.42 -6.59 -11.27
C SER A 122 12.83 -5.64 -10.14
N ASN A 123 12.28 -4.42 -10.14
CA ASN A 123 12.49 -3.38 -9.15
C ASN A 123 11.15 -2.69 -8.83
N PRO A 124 10.29 -3.28 -7.98
CA PRO A 124 9.08 -2.62 -7.53
C PRO A 124 9.43 -1.30 -6.82
N SER A 125 8.65 -0.24 -7.06
CA SER A 125 8.90 1.04 -6.38
C SER A 125 8.75 0.93 -4.86
N TYR A 126 9.52 1.75 -4.13
CA TYR A 126 9.41 1.83 -2.67
C TYR A 126 7.99 2.20 -2.22
N ASN A 127 7.34 3.15 -2.91
CA ASN A 127 6.00 3.61 -2.58
C ASN A 127 4.97 2.47 -2.73
N LEU A 128 5.03 1.69 -3.80
CA LEU A 128 4.16 0.52 -3.98
C LEU A 128 4.28 -0.46 -2.81
N ILE A 129 5.51 -0.81 -2.41
CA ILE A 129 5.74 -1.75 -1.29
C ILE A 129 5.25 -1.16 0.03
N ARG A 130 5.51 0.13 0.28
CA ARG A 130 5.06 0.84 1.49
C ARG A 130 3.53 0.86 1.58
N HIS A 131 2.85 1.22 0.50
CA HIS A 131 1.38 1.32 0.47
C HIS A 131 0.73 -0.04 0.62
N GLU A 132 1.25 -1.07 -0.05
CA GLU A 132 0.74 -2.44 0.11
C GLU A 132 0.98 -3.00 1.51
N THR A 133 2.07 -2.59 2.17
CA THR A 133 2.32 -2.91 3.59
C THR A 133 1.25 -2.31 4.49
N ALA A 134 0.92 -1.04 4.31
CA ALA A 134 -0.13 -0.36 5.07
C ALA A 134 -1.51 -0.99 4.82
N ARG A 135 -1.86 -1.30 3.56
CA ARG A 135 -3.10 -2.02 3.21
C ARG A 135 -3.17 -3.39 3.87
N ALA A 136 -2.06 -4.13 3.91
CA ALA A 136 -2.01 -5.43 4.56
C ALA A 136 -2.24 -5.33 6.09
N GLN A 137 -1.63 -4.34 6.75
CA GLN A 137 -1.82 -4.08 8.18
C GLN A 137 -3.28 -3.72 8.48
N GLU A 138 -3.89 -2.84 7.70
CA GLU A 138 -5.30 -2.47 7.83
C GLU A 138 -6.23 -3.69 7.68
N ARG A 139 -6.00 -4.51 6.65
CA ARG A 139 -6.79 -5.73 6.44
C ARG A 139 -6.59 -6.74 7.58
N ASN A 140 -5.38 -6.87 8.14
CA ASN A 140 -5.13 -7.71 9.31
C ASN A 140 -5.86 -7.21 10.56
N ALA A 141 -5.90 -5.89 10.76
CA ALA A 141 -6.67 -5.29 11.85
C ALA A 141 -8.17 -5.56 11.70
N LEU A 142 -8.70 -5.48 10.47
CA LEU A 142 -10.10 -5.83 10.17
C LEU A 142 -10.42 -7.30 10.44
N VAL A 143 -9.53 -8.23 10.08
CA VAL A 143 -9.72 -9.65 10.41
C VAL A 143 -9.68 -9.86 11.93
N THR A 144 -8.82 -9.12 12.63
CA THR A 144 -8.68 -9.22 14.09
C THR A 144 -9.90 -8.67 14.81
N SER A 145 -10.49 -7.56 14.35
CA SER A 145 -11.69 -6.96 14.95
C SER A 145 -12.94 -7.86 14.82
N LEU A 146 -13.04 -8.65 13.73
CA LEU A 146 -14.09 -9.65 13.50
C LEU A 146 -13.81 -11.00 14.16
N GLY A 147 -12.69 -11.11 14.87
CA GLY A 147 -12.23 -12.32 15.54
C GLY A 147 -11.48 -13.27 14.61
N ARG A 148 -10.48 -13.97 15.15
CA ARG A 148 -9.57 -14.85 14.39
C ARG A 148 -10.10 -16.28 14.21
N SER A 149 -11.42 -16.45 14.19
CA SER A 149 -12.01 -17.75 13.92
C SER A 149 -11.76 -18.15 12.47
N ARG A 150 -11.62 -19.45 12.17
CA ARG A 150 -11.48 -19.93 10.78
C ARG A 150 -12.61 -19.41 9.89
N ARG A 151 -13.84 -19.30 10.43
CA ARG A 151 -15.01 -18.77 9.72
C ARG A 151 -14.82 -17.28 9.38
N SER A 152 -14.40 -16.46 10.34
CA SER A 152 -14.15 -15.03 10.15
C SER A 152 -13.02 -14.79 9.14
N ILE A 153 -11.94 -15.56 9.23
CA ILE A 153 -10.80 -15.47 8.30
C ILE A 153 -11.25 -15.82 6.87
N LEU A 154 -11.95 -16.94 6.69
CA LEU A 154 -12.48 -17.33 5.37
C LEU A 154 -13.51 -16.33 4.83
N TYR A 155 -14.31 -15.73 5.70
CA TYR A 155 -15.24 -14.67 5.33
C TYR A 155 -14.51 -13.44 4.78
N MET A 156 -13.47 -12.99 5.48
CA MET A 156 -12.67 -11.84 5.06
C MET A 156 -11.87 -12.10 3.79
N ILE A 157 -11.33 -13.31 3.63
CA ILE A 157 -10.65 -13.72 2.39
C ILE A 157 -11.55 -13.49 1.15
N LYS A 158 -12.83 -13.86 1.22
CA LYS A 158 -13.79 -13.62 0.12
C LYS A 158 -14.01 -12.14 -0.18
N ILE A 159 -14.02 -11.29 0.86
CA ILE A 159 -14.11 -9.83 0.69
C ILE A 159 -12.84 -9.30 0.01
N PHE A 160 -11.66 -9.81 0.38
CA PHE A 160 -10.39 -9.37 -0.21
C PHE A 160 -10.16 -9.90 -1.62
N GLU A 161 -10.69 -11.09 -1.95
CA GLU A 161 -10.76 -11.60 -3.33
C GLU A 161 -11.62 -10.65 -4.20
N MET A 162 -12.80 -10.27 -3.71
CA MET A 162 -13.67 -9.30 -4.37
C MET A 162 -12.98 -7.92 -4.51
N GLU A 163 -12.26 -7.45 -3.49
CA GLU A 163 -11.46 -6.21 -3.55
C GLU A 163 -10.43 -6.26 -4.69
N ASN A 164 -9.75 -7.41 -4.85
CA ASN A 164 -8.77 -7.61 -5.91
C ASN A 164 -9.41 -7.64 -7.30
N GLU A 165 -10.59 -8.24 -7.44
CA GLU A 165 -11.33 -8.28 -8.72
C GLU A 165 -11.78 -6.90 -9.16
N ILE A 166 -12.37 -6.11 -8.26
CA ILE A 166 -12.80 -4.73 -8.56
C ILE A 166 -11.58 -3.85 -8.90
N THR A 167 -10.45 -4.05 -8.22
CA THR A 167 -9.19 -3.33 -8.54
C THR A 167 -8.73 -3.64 -9.97
N LYS A 168 -8.83 -4.91 -10.42
CA LYS A 168 -8.47 -5.30 -11.80
C LYS A 168 -9.42 -4.70 -12.83
N ASP A 169 -10.71 -4.66 -12.53
CA ASP A 169 -11.70 -4.03 -13.41
C ASP A 169 -11.41 -2.54 -13.58
N LEU A 170 -11.11 -1.83 -12.48
CA LEU A 170 -10.72 -0.42 -12.52
C LEU A 170 -9.44 -0.21 -13.35
N LEU A 171 -8.40 -1.02 -13.15
CA LEU A 171 -7.17 -0.97 -13.95
C LEU A 171 -7.42 -1.22 -15.44
N HIS A 172 -8.31 -2.16 -15.77
CA HIS A 172 -8.68 -2.42 -17.16
C HIS A 172 -9.32 -1.20 -17.84
N ILE A 173 -10.17 -0.46 -17.11
CA ILE A 173 -10.81 0.77 -17.58
C ILE A 173 -9.80 1.92 -17.74
N MET A 174 -8.79 1.98 -16.88
CA MET A 174 -7.75 3.01 -16.91
C MET A 174 -6.83 2.89 -18.13
N VAL A 175 -6.58 1.68 -18.64
CA VAL A 175 -5.69 1.49 -19.80
C VAL A 175 -6.25 2.19 -21.04
N GLY A 176 -5.44 3.11 -21.61
CA GLY A 176 -5.79 3.88 -22.81
C GLY A 176 -6.56 5.18 -22.53
N LYS A 177 -6.72 5.54 -21.25
CA LYS A 177 -7.32 6.81 -20.83
C LYS A 177 -6.31 7.94 -20.78
N THR A 178 -6.78 9.17 -20.96
CA THR A 178 -6.00 10.39 -20.79
C THR A 178 -5.71 10.66 -19.30
N GLN A 179 -4.66 11.41 -18.98
CA GLN A 179 -4.31 11.75 -17.59
C GLN A 179 -5.47 12.40 -16.81
N ASN A 180 -6.26 13.27 -17.46
CA ASN A 180 -7.45 13.87 -16.85
C ASN A 180 -8.55 12.83 -16.57
N GLU A 181 -8.80 11.90 -17.49
CA GLU A 181 -9.76 10.82 -17.27
C GLU A 181 -9.30 9.88 -16.15
N LEU A 182 -8.00 9.58 -16.08
CA LEU A 182 -7.42 8.75 -15.02
C LEU A 182 -7.63 9.38 -13.64
N LYS A 183 -7.36 10.68 -13.52
CA LYS A 183 -7.59 11.43 -12.28
C LYS A 183 -9.06 11.38 -11.85
N ILE A 184 -9.97 11.64 -12.79
CA ILE A 184 -11.42 11.55 -12.52
C ILE A 184 -11.81 10.13 -12.09
N LEU A 185 -11.26 9.09 -12.72
CA LEU A 185 -11.55 7.70 -12.35
C LEU A 185 -11.07 7.35 -10.94
N ILE A 186 -9.86 7.77 -10.56
CA ILE A 186 -9.27 7.48 -9.25
C ILE A 186 -10.02 8.23 -8.12
N GLU A 187 -10.42 9.48 -8.37
CA GLU A 187 -11.12 10.31 -7.38
C GLU A 187 -12.63 9.98 -7.27
N ASN A 188 -13.18 9.16 -8.17
CA ASN A 188 -14.60 8.81 -8.19
C ASN A 188 -14.94 7.67 -7.22
N ASN A 189 -15.12 8.02 -5.95
CA ASN A 189 -15.52 7.10 -4.90
C ASN A 189 -16.92 6.51 -5.10
N ASP A 190 -17.86 7.26 -5.71
CA ASP A 190 -19.25 6.81 -5.89
C ASP A 190 -19.35 5.62 -6.84
N ARG A 191 -18.57 5.63 -7.92
CA ARG A 191 -18.47 4.51 -8.86
C ARG A 191 -17.99 3.25 -8.14
N THR A 192 -16.85 3.33 -7.46
CA THR A 192 -16.26 2.20 -6.74
C THR A 192 -17.20 1.71 -5.64
N SER A 193 -17.87 2.62 -4.92
CA SER A 193 -18.92 2.29 -3.95
C SER A 193 -20.05 1.48 -4.57
N GLY A 194 -20.55 1.91 -5.74
CA GLY A 194 -21.60 1.21 -6.48
C GLY A 194 -21.18 -0.21 -6.91
N GLU A 195 -19.96 -0.37 -7.41
CA GLU A 195 -19.40 -1.66 -7.80
C GLU A 195 -19.24 -2.60 -6.59
N ILE A 196 -18.69 -2.11 -5.47
CA ILE A 196 -18.59 -2.88 -4.21
C ILE A 196 -19.96 -3.33 -3.72
N LYS A 197 -20.93 -2.42 -3.62
CA LYS A 197 -22.29 -2.74 -3.14
C LYS A 197 -22.97 -3.78 -4.02
N SER A 198 -22.82 -3.66 -5.33
CA SER A 198 -23.32 -4.64 -6.29
C SER A 198 -22.69 -6.02 -6.08
N GLU A 199 -21.37 -6.12 -5.93
CA GLU A 199 -20.68 -7.40 -5.71
C GLU A 199 -20.99 -8.04 -4.35
N LEU A 200 -21.09 -7.22 -3.29
CA LEU A 200 -21.51 -7.69 -1.96
C LEU A 200 -22.90 -8.34 -2.02
N LEU A 201 -23.86 -7.71 -2.70
CA LEU A 201 -25.21 -8.25 -2.90
C LEU A 201 -25.18 -9.56 -3.69
N LYS A 202 -24.46 -9.61 -4.81
CA LYS A 202 -24.35 -10.83 -5.64
C LYS A 202 -23.78 -12.02 -4.88
N ARG A 203 -22.81 -11.78 -3.99
CA ARG A 203 -22.10 -12.81 -3.23
C ARG A 203 -22.75 -13.13 -1.87
N ASN A 204 -23.85 -12.43 -1.54
CA ASN A 204 -24.50 -12.50 -0.24
C ASN A 204 -23.52 -12.24 0.93
N LEU A 205 -22.70 -11.20 0.77
CA LEU A 205 -21.75 -10.72 1.77
C LEU A 205 -22.25 -9.39 2.36
N HIS A 206 -21.92 -9.15 3.63
CA HIS A 206 -22.27 -7.93 4.35
C HIS A 206 -21.04 -7.25 4.95
N LEU A 207 -20.82 -5.99 4.59
CA LEU A 207 -19.73 -5.19 5.11
C LEU A 207 -20.31 -3.90 5.72
N PRO A 208 -20.03 -3.58 6.99
CA PRO A 208 -20.44 -2.32 7.59
C PRO A 208 -19.94 -1.11 6.79
N ASP A 209 -20.72 -0.03 6.75
CA ASP A 209 -20.43 1.16 5.93
C ASP A 209 -19.03 1.74 6.20
N VAL A 210 -18.61 1.78 7.46
CA VAL A 210 -17.25 2.24 7.84
C VAL A 210 -16.15 1.42 7.15
N HIS A 211 -16.34 0.11 6.96
CA HIS A 211 -15.36 -0.75 6.30
C HIS A 211 -15.50 -0.70 4.77
N LEU A 212 -16.66 -0.29 4.27
CA LEU A 212 -16.89 -0.05 2.84
C LEU A 212 -16.14 1.19 2.37
N GLU A 213 -16.17 2.30 3.12
CA GLU A 213 -15.39 3.50 2.82
C GLU A 213 -13.89 3.19 2.75
N ARG A 214 -13.40 2.43 3.74
CA ARG A 214 -12.02 1.95 3.76
C ARG A 214 -11.68 1.08 2.56
N MET A 215 -12.58 0.20 2.14
CA MET A 215 -12.41 -0.64 0.96
C MET A 215 -12.33 0.17 -0.33
N ILE A 216 -13.14 1.23 -0.47
CA ILE A 216 -13.07 2.16 -1.62
C ILE A 216 -11.67 2.76 -1.72
N LEU A 217 -11.13 3.28 -0.61
CA LEU A 217 -9.79 3.86 -0.59
C LEU A 217 -8.73 2.84 -0.99
N ARG A 218 -8.78 1.60 -0.44
CA ARG A 218 -7.81 0.57 -0.81
C ARG A 218 -7.86 0.22 -2.30
N ILE A 219 -9.04 0.13 -2.91
CA ILE A 219 -9.20 -0.17 -4.33
C ILE A 219 -8.66 0.97 -5.19
N ASN A 220 -9.15 2.19 -4.98
CA ASN A 220 -8.79 3.34 -5.80
C ASN A 220 -7.29 3.65 -5.73
N TRP A 221 -6.71 3.61 -4.52
CA TRP A 221 -5.30 3.90 -4.33
C TRP A 221 -4.37 2.78 -4.79
N ARG A 222 -4.81 1.53 -4.73
CA ARG A 222 -4.06 0.42 -5.33
C ARG A 222 -4.06 0.50 -6.84
N ALA A 223 -5.19 0.88 -7.45
CA ALA A 223 -5.26 1.13 -8.89
C ALA A 223 -4.36 2.31 -9.30
N HIS A 224 -4.34 3.40 -8.52
CA HIS A 224 -3.41 4.52 -8.70
C HIS A 224 -1.94 4.06 -8.67
N ASP A 225 -1.51 3.34 -7.63
CA ASP A 225 -0.12 2.92 -7.47
C ASP A 225 0.31 1.99 -8.62
N LEU A 226 -0.57 1.08 -9.04
CA LEU A 226 -0.31 0.17 -10.13
C LEU A 226 -0.34 0.86 -11.50
N ALA A 227 -1.14 1.92 -11.67
CA ALA A 227 -1.12 2.74 -12.86
C ALA A 227 0.18 3.56 -12.98
N LEU A 228 0.71 4.07 -11.87
CA LEU A 228 2.04 4.69 -11.81
C LEU A 228 3.15 3.68 -12.14
N GLU A 229 3.16 2.53 -11.45
CA GLU A 229 4.16 1.46 -11.68
C GLU A 229 4.10 0.91 -13.11
N GLY A 230 2.89 0.90 -13.70
CA GLY A 230 2.62 0.49 -15.07
C GLY A 230 3.02 1.52 -16.13
N GLY A 231 3.31 2.77 -15.75
CA GLY A 231 3.52 3.88 -16.68
C GLY A 231 2.26 4.31 -17.43
N ILE A 232 1.09 4.10 -16.84
CA ILE A 232 -0.21 4.60 -17.33
C ILE A 232 -0.46 6.01 -16.80
N LEU A 233 -0.18 6.21 -15.51
CA LEU A 233 -0.24 7.51 -14.87
C LEU A 233 1.17 8.13 -14.92
N ASP A 234 1.25 9.38 -15.37
CA ASP A 234 2.55 10.06 -15.55
C ASP A 234 3.06 10.64 -14.22
N ASP A 235 2.15 11.22 -13.43
CA ASP A 235 2.45 11.92 -12.19
C ASP A 235 1.62 11.39 -11.02
N PRO A 236 2.18 11.35 -9.80
CA PRO A 236 1.44 10.91 -8.62
C PRO A 236 0.31 11.89 -8.27
N ILE A 237 -0.88 11.36 -8.03
CA ILE A 237 -2.00 12.12 -7.46
C ILE A 237 -1.81 12.13 -5.94
N PRO A 238 -1.95 13.29 -5.26
CA PRO A 238 -1.81 13.38 -3.82
C PRO A 238 -2.81 12.48 -3.09
N GLU A 239 -2.33 11.74 -2.08
CA GLU A 239 -3.17 10.92 -1.23
C GLU A 239 -4.16 11.77 -0.41
N PRO A 240 -5.39 11.29 -0.14
CA PRO A 240 -6.30 11.93 0.78
C PRO A 240 -5.74 11.82 2.20
N LEU A 241 -6.11 12.81 3.03
CA LEU A 241 -5.61 12.98 4.41
C LEU A 241 -5.77 11.73 5.29
N ASP A 242 -6.69 10.81 4.96
CA ASP A 242 -6.99 9.59 5.72
C ASP A 242 -6.76 8.29 4.93
N CYS A 243 -5.93 8.32 3.87
CA CYS A 243 -5.72 7.15 3.00
C CYS A 243 -5.28 5.90 3.79
N TYR A 244 -4.38 6.08 4.76
CA TYR A 244 -3.91 5.02 5.66
C TYR A 244 -4.03 5.54 7.10
N PRO A 245 -4.81 4.88 7.97
CA PRO A 245 -5.03 5.36 9.32
C PRO A 245 -3.73 5.32 10.10
N SER A 246 -3.49 6.38 10.88
CA SER A 246 -2.54 6.37 12.00
C SER A 246 -2.86 5.28 13.02
N ASP A 247 -4.12 4.85 13.07
CA ASP A 247 -4.74 4.18 14.23
C ASP A 247 -4.45 2.68 14.34
N PHE A 248 -3.52 2.14 13.55
CA PHE A 248 -3.02 0.77 13.76
C PHE A 248 -1.60 0.73 14.33
N SER A 249 -1.06 1.88 14.77
CA SER A 249 0.11 1.96 15.65
C SER A 249 -0.28 1.62 17.10
N SER A 250 -0.53 0.34 17.37
CA SER A 250 -0.62 -0.19 18.73
C SER A 250 0.03 -1.56 18.81
#